data_AF-A0A661CR58-F1
#
_entry.id   AF-A0A661CR58-F1
#
_cell.length_a   1.000
_cell.length_b   1.000
_cell.length_c   1.000
_cell.angle_alpha   90.00
_cell.angle_beta   90.00
_cell.angle_gamma   90.00
#
_symmetry.space_group_name_H-M   'P 1'
#
loop_
_entity.id
_entity.type
_entity.pdbx_description
1 polymer ?
#
loop_
_entity_poly.entity_id
_entity_poly.type
_entity_poly.pdbx_seq_one_letter_code
_entity_poly.pdbx_strand_id
1 'polypeptide(L)'
;MSRDFLFIIVIWVILCAIAIPLWVLTVNTEQAVFYTHYYSFMQFVTSMGAALLCYRTMMIFGPNDNTGTAWELLSIGLFFWSAGAVLEAVYPVLYQGVYAPFPWYADIGFLMLVPFVLLALKNFRKNVNVDIPLAGWIAALVAFIGAFSLALWINIEGFQALGPLPFFVTLAYIIFDSILLAMTVATASILVGSVISRPWWFMLVGLFIFYLGDITYAFLRNIDKPDAGGVILDLTWPIAFGLIAIAATTARAIYKESR
;
A
#
# COMPACT_ATOMS: atom_id res chain seq x y z
N MET A 1 10.69 -10.63 21.04
CA MET A 1 9.69 -10.67 19.94
C MET A 1 8.38 -11.14 20.54
N SER A 2 7.29 -10.37 20.42
CA SER A 2 6.01 -10.71 21.07
C SER A 2 5.33 -11.89 20.35
N ARG A 3 4.49 -12.65 21.06
CA ARG A 3 3.69 -13.74 20.46
C ARG A 3 2.78 -13.21 19.35
N ASP A 4 2.20 -12.02 19.53
CA ASP A 4 1.36 -11.33 18.55
C ASP A 4 2.10 -11.09 17.22
N PHE A 5 3.37 -10.65 17.29
CA PHE A 5 4.19 -10.40 16.11
C PHE A 5 4.40 -11.68 15.28
N LEU A 6 4.77 -12.78 15.94
CA LEU A 6 4.99 -14.06 15.27
C LEU A 6 3.69 -14.57 14.64
N PHE A 7 2.58 -14.45 15.36
CA PHE A 7 1.26 -14.86 14.88
C PHE A 7 0.85 -14.13 13.59
N ILE A 8 1.04 -12.81 13.54
CA ILE A 8 0.73 -12.00 12.35
C ILE A 8 1.58 -12.43 11.16
N ILE A 9 2.89 -12.59 11.36
CA ILE A 9 3.80 -13.04 10.29
C ILE A 9 3.39 -14.41 9.78
N VAL A 10 3.10 -15.36 10.67
CA VAL A 10 2.71 -16.72 10.28
C VAL A 10 1.43 -16.68 9.44
N ILE A 11 0.41 -15.93 9.86
CA ILE A 11 -0.83 -15.80 9.09
C ILE A 11 -0.56 -15.18 7.72
N TRP A 12 0.20 -14.09 7.66
CA TRP A 12 0.46 -13.39 6.39
C TRP A 12 1.27 -14.27 5.43
N VAL A 13 2.29 -14.97 5.94
CA VAL A 13 3.07 -15.91 5.14
C VAL A 13 2.19 -17.04 4.62
N ILE A 14 1.30 -17.60 5.44
CA ILE A 14 0.37 -18.64 5.00
C ILE A 14 -0.57 -18.11 3.91
N LEU A 15 -1.17 -16.92 4.10
CA LEU A 15 -2.07 -16.31 3.11
C LEU A 15 -1.35 -16.08 1.77
N CYS A 16 -0.15 -15.49 1.80
CA CYS A 16 0.65 -15.27 0.59
C CYS A 16 1.12 -16.59 -0.04
N ALA A 17 1.53 -17.57 0.77
CA ALA A 17 2.02 -18.85 0.28
C ALA A 17 0.92 -19.69 -0.37
N ILE A 18 -0.33 -19.59 0.09
CA ILE A 18 -1.49 -20.25 -0.53
C ILE A 18 -1.83 -19.63 -1.89
N ALA A 19 -1.57 -18.33 -2.10
CA ALA A 19 -1.85 -17.68 -3.38
C ALA A 19 -1.07 -18.33 -4.55
N ILE A 20 0.17 -18.77 -4.30
CA ILE A 20 1.06 -19.35 -5.32
C ILE A 20 0.50 -20.66 -5.91
N PRO A 21 0.24 -21.74 -5.13
CA PRO A 21 -0.32 -22.96 -5.66
C PRO A 21 -1.73 -22.74 -6.22
N LEU A 22 -2.55 -21.86 -5.61
CA LEU A 22 -3.85 -21.53 -6.18
C LEU A 22 -3.70 -20.96 -7.59
N TRP A 23 -2.86 -19.94 -7.77
CA TRP A 23 -2.61 -19.37 -9.09
C TRP A 23 -2.10 -20.40 -10.10
N VAL A 24 -1.08 -21.18 -9.72
CA VAL A 24 -0.48 -22.21 -10.60
C VAL A 24 -1.53 -23.24 -11.05
N LEU A 25 -2.43 -23.63 -10.15
CA LEU A 25 -3.45 -24.65 -10.44
C LEU A 25 -4.65 -24.08 -11.22
N THR A 26 -4.98 -22.79 -11.07
CA THR A 26 -6.23 -22.25 -11.61
C THR A 26 -6.05 -21.34 -12.83
N VAL A 27 -4.89 -20.74 -13.07
CA VAL A 27 -4.72 -19.65 -14.07
C VAL A 27 -5.14 -20.00 -15.50
N ASN A 28 -5.00 -21.27 -15.91
CA ASN A 28 -5.38 -21.74 -17.25
C ASN A 28 -6.66 -22.59 -17.26
N THR A 29 -7.51 -22.42 -16.25
CA THR A 29 -8.73 -23.23 -16.06
C THR A 29 -9.94 -22.34 -15.83
N GLU A 30 -11.14 -22.90 -15.96
CA GLU A 30 -12.39 -22.24 -15.56
C GLU A 30 -12.40 -21.84 -14.06
N GLN A 31 -11.50 -22.41 -13.25
CA GLN A 31 -11.35 -22.10 -11.84
C GLN A 31 -10.53 -20.83 -11.57
N ALA A 32 -10.06 -20.11 -12.59
CA ALA A 32 -9.37 -18.83 -12.41
C ALA A 32 -10.18 -17.84 -11.55
N VAL A 33 -11.51 -17.90 -11.62
CA VAL A 33 -12.45 -17.14 -10.78
C VAL A 33 -12.22 -17.36 -9.28
N PHE A 34 -11.87 -18.59 -8.87
CA PHE A 34 -11.57 -18.91 -7.46
C PHE A 34 -10.32 -18.17 -6.97
N TYR A 35 -9.27 -18.11 -7.80
CA TYR A 35 -8.07 -17.33 -7.48
C TYR A 35 -8.38 -15.85 -7.36
N THR A 36 -9.19 -15.28 -8.27
CA THR A 36 -9.60 -13.88 -8.18
C THR A 36 -10.33 -13.58 -6.88
N HIS A 37 -11.27 -14.44 -6.46
CA HIS A 37 -11.96 -14.27 -5.18
C HIS A 37 -11.02 -14.41 -3.97
N TYR A 38 -10.13 -15.39 -4.00
CA TYR A 38 -9.12 -15.56 -2.96
C TYR A 38 -8.20 -14.32 -2.85
N TYR A 39 -7.77 -13.79 -3.99
CA TYR A 39 -6.94 -12.61 -4.07
C TYR A 39 -7.65 -11.37 -3.51
N SER A 40 -8.90 -11.12 -3.92
CA SER A 40 -9.73 -10.05 -3.35
C SER A 40 -9.91 -10.19 -1.83
N PHE A 41 -10.14 -11.41 -1.35
CA PHE A 41 -10.23 -11.68 0.09
C PHE A 41 -8.91 -11.37 0.79
N MET A 42 -7.78 -11.81 0.24
CA MET A 42 -6.45 -11.54 0.80
C MET A 42 -6.17 -10.04 0.85
N GLN A 43 -6.45 -9.29 -0.22
CA GLN A 43 -6.34 -7.84 -0.27
C GLN A 43 -7.12 -7.17 0.87
N PHE A 44 -8.40 -7.52 1.03
CA PHE A 44 -9.25 -7.01 2.12
C PHE A 44 -8.67 -7.34 3.50
N VAL A 45 -8.38 -8.62 3.77
CA VAL A 45 -7.92 -9.09 5.09
C VAL A 45 -6.59 -8.44 5.46
N THR A 46 -5.67 -8.34 4.50
CA THR A 46 -4.33 -7.82 4.77
C THR A 46 -4.33 -6.31 5.01
N SER A 47 -5.05 -5.55 4.20
CA SER A 47 -5.22 -4.10 4.39
C SER A 47 -6.00 -3.76 5.67
N MET A 48 -7.14 -4.44 5.92
CA MET A 48 -7.93 -4.23 7.13
C MET A 48 -7.16 -4.64 8.39
N GLY A 49 -6.46 -5.77 8.34
CA GLY A 49 -5.62 -6.23 9.43
C GLY A 49 -4.51 -5.23 9.75
N ALA A 50 -3.84 -4.68 8.74
CA ALA A 50 -2.86 -3.62 8.93
C ALA A 50 -3.52 -2.36 9.53
N ALA A 51 -4.69 -1.94 9.04
CA ALA A 51 -5.43 -0.80 9.58
C ALA A 51 -5.74 -0.96 11.08
N LEU A 52 -6.25 -2.12 11.48
CA LEU A 52 -6.58 -2.43 12.88
C LEU A 52 -5.32 -2.46 13.76
N LEU A 53 -4.20 -2.96 13.25
CA LEU A 53 -2.94 -2.99 14.00
C LEU A 53 -2.34 -1.60 14.15
N CYS A 54 -2.38 -0.76 13.12
CA CYS A 54 -2.02 0.66 13.22
C CYS A 54 -2.89 1.38 14.27
N TYR A 55 -4.21 1.15 14.27
CA TYR A 55 -5.11 1.70 15.28
C TYR A 55 -4.75 1.23 16.69
N ARG A 56 -4.56 -0.08 16.90
CA ARG A 56 -4.15 -0.64 18.20
C ARG A 56 -2.81 -0.09 18.69
N THR A 57 -1.90 0.22 17.76
CA THR A 57 -0.62 0.88 18.09
C THR A 57 -0.83 2.33 18.48
N MET A 58 -1.67 3.08 17.76
CA MET A 58 -2.03 4.46 18.13
C MET A 58 -2.58 4.57 19.56
N MET A 59 -3.40 3.60 19.99
CA MET A 59 -4.05 3.61 21.31
C MET A 59 -3.10 3.55 22.52
N ILE A 60 -1.81 3.26 22.34
CA ILE A 60 -0.84 3.30 23.45
C ILE A 60 -0.32 4.72 23.70
N PHE A 61 -0.47 5.63 22.75
CA PHE A 61 0.06 6.98 22.83
C PHE A 61 -0.93 7.91 23.54
N GLY A 62 -0.41 8.99 24.12
CA GLY A 62 -1.27 10.00 24.77
C GLY A 62 -1.98 10.88 23.73
N PRO A 63 -3.02 11.63 24.14
CA PRO A 63 -3.61 12.67 23.29
C PRO A 63 -2.54 13.65 22.82
N ASN A 64 -2.58 14.05 21.54
CA ASN A 64 -1.63 14.97 20.88
C ASN A 64 -0.21 14.43 20.63
N ASP A 65 0.06 13.13 20.85
CA ASP A 65 1.33 12.52 20.48
C ASP A 65 1.45 12.39 18.95
N ASN A 66 2.49 13.00 18.36
CA ASN A 66 2.70 12.98 16.91
C ASN A 66 2.90 11.56 16.34
N THR A 67 3.48 10.64 17.12
CA THR A 67 3.63 9.23 16.72
C THR A 67 2.27 8.54 16.73
N GLY A 68 1.47 8.77 17.77
CA GLY A 68 0.08 8.30 17.86
C GLY A 68 -0.75 8.74 16.65
N THR A 69 -0.73 10.05 16.34
CA THR A 69 -1.40 10.64 15.17
C THR A 69 -0.89 10.03 13.86
N ALA A 70 0.41 9.74 13.73
CA ALA A 70 0.92 9.10 12.53
C ALA A 70 0.35 7.69 12.33
N TRP A 71 0.25 6.89 13.39
CA TRP A 71 -0.39 5.56 13.33
C TRP A 71 -1.90 5.64 13.10
N GLU A 72 -2.58 6.65 13.64
CA GLU A 72 -3.99 6.93 13.35
C GLU A 72 -4.21 7.16 11.85
N LEU A 73 -3.42 8.05 11.27
CA LEU A 73 -3.52 8.41 9.85
C LEU A 73 -3.22 7.20 8.95
N LEU A 74 -2.21 6.38 9.29
CA LEU A 74 -1.98 5.11 8.59
C LEU A 74 -3.19 4.17 8.69
N SER A 75 -3.80 4.06 9.87
CA SER A 75 -5.00 3.24 10.05
C SER A 75 -6.15 3.70 9.15
N ILE A 76 -6.43 5.01 9.14
CA ILE A 76 -7.49 5.60 8.32
C ILE A 76 -7.21 5.37 6.83
N GLY A 77 -5.99 5.62 6.36
CA GLY A 77 -5.62 5.38 4.96
C GLY A 77 -5.79 3.93 4.54
N LEU A 78 -5.31 2.98 5.35
CA LEU A 78 -5.45 1.55 5.09
C LEU A 78 -6.91 1.08 5.15
N PHE A 79 -7.72 1.69 6.01
CA PHE A 79 -9.16 1.44 6.05
C PHE A 79 -9.86 1.89 4.76
N PHE A 80 -9.53 3.08 4.24
CA PHE A 80 -10.06 3.54 2.96
C PHE A 80 -9.66 2.61 1.82
N TRP A 81 -8.40 2.19 1.76
CA TRP A 81 -7.95 1.22 0.77
C TRP A 81 -8.74 -0.09 0.89
N SER A 82 -8.93 -0.59 2.11
CA SER A 82 -9.67 -1.82 2.36
C SER A 82 -11.14 -1.73 1.94
N ALA A 83 -11.78 -0.59 2.18
CA ALA A 83 -13.12 -0.31 1.67
C ALA A 83 -13.15 -0.31 0.14
N GLY A 84 -12.15 0.28 -0.52
CA GLY A 84 -11.98 0.20 -1.97
C GLY A 84 -11.88 -1.24 -2.47
N ALA A 85 -11.06 -2.07 -1.82
CA ALA A 85 -10.90 -3.48 -2.17
C ALA A 85 -12.20 -4.29 -2.03
N VAL A 86 -13.02 -3.99 -1.01
CA VAL A 86 -14.35 -4.61 -0.88
C VAL A 86 -15.27 -4.18 -2.03
N LEU A 87 -15.31 -2.89 -2.37
CA LEU A 87 -16.15 -2.38 -3.46
C LEU A 87 -15.77 -2.98 -4.81
N GLU A 88 -14.46 -3.11 -5.06
CA GLU A 88 -13.92 -3.74 -6.27
C GLU A 88 -14.30 -5.23 -6.32
N ALA A 89 -14.12 -5.96 -5.21
CA ALA A 89 -14.39 -7.39 -5.11
C ALA A 89 -15.87 -7.75 -5.23
N VAL A 90 -16.76 -6.89 -4.71
CA VAL A 90 -18.21 -7.11 -4.74
C VAL A 90 -18.78 -6.90 -6.14
N TYR A 91 -18.16 -6.05 -6.96
CA TYR A 91 -18.73 -5.71 -8.26
C TYR A 91 -18.92 -6.93 -9.19
N PRO A 92 -17.91 -7.79 -9.45
CA PRO A 92 -18.10 -8.98 -10.28
C PRO A 92 -19.15 -9.95 -9.70
N VAL A 93 -19.29 -10.01 -8.38
CA VAL A 93 -20.30 -10.86 -7.73
C VAL A 93 -21.72 -10.36 -8.05
N LEU A 94 -21.93 -9.04 -8.04
CA LEU A 94 -23.23 -8.43 -8.34
C LEU A 94 -23.54 -8.39 -9.84
N TYR A 95 -22.52 -8.32 -10.69
CA TYR A 95 -22.66 -8.12 -12.14
C TYR A 95 -22.18 -9.32 -12.97
N GLN A 96 -22.43 -10.55 -12.48
CA GLN A 96 -22.23 -11.81 -13.24
C GLN A 96 -20.82 -11.99 -13.82
N GLY A 97 -19.79 -11.63 -13.05
CA GLY A 97 -18.38 -11.77 -13.43
C GLY A 97 -17.83 -10.63 -14.27
N VAL A 98 -18.61 -9.58 -14.55
CA VAL A 98 -18.12 -8.38 -15.24
C VAL A 98 -17.23 -7.57 -14.29
N TYR A 99 -16.05 -7.16 -14.77
CA TYR A 99 -15.13 -6.29 -14.02
C TYR A 99 -15.73 -4.90 -13.78
N ALA A 100 -15.32 -4.26 -12.68
CA ALA A 100 -15.74 -2.89 -12.38
C ALA A 100 -15.31 -1.93 -13.51
N PRO A 101 -16.21 -1.03 -13.96
CA PRO A 101 -15.86 -0.05 -14.97
C PRO A 101 -14.84 0.93 -14.38
N PHE A 102 -13.88 1.39 -15.18
CA PHE A 102 -12.91 2.38 -14.72
C PHE A 102 -13.26 3.78 -15.22
N PRO A 103 -13.29 4.81 -14.35
CA PRO A 103 -13.19 4.76 -12.89
C PRO A 103 -14.42 4.19 -12.18
N TRP A 104 -14.22 3.67 -10.96
CA TRP A 104 -15.24 3.12 -10.06
C TRP A 104 -15.18 3.77 -8.67
N TYR A 105 -16.20 3.53 -7.83
CA TYR A 105 -16.21 3.98 -6.44
C TYR A 105 -15.03 3.42 -5.62
N ALA A 106 -14.46 2.27 -6.01
CA ALA A 106 -13.27 1.71 -5.39
C ALA A 106 -12.06 2.65 -5.47
N ASP A 107 -11.93 3.42 -6.56
CA ASP A 107 -10.83 4.36 -6.78
C ASP A 107 -10.76 5.45 -5.70
N ILE A 108 -11.91 5.83 -5.11
CA ILE A 108 -11.93 6.78 -4.00
C ILE A 108 -11.17 6.18 -2.80
N GLY A 109 -11.43 4.91 -2.48
CA GLY A 109 -10.76 4.22 -1.37
C GLY A 109 -9.25 4.09 -1.61
N PHE A 110 -8.87 3.66 -2.81
CA PHE A 110 -7.47 3.50 -3.19
C PHE A 110 -6.71 4.83 -3.19
N LEU A 111 -7.26 5.88 -3.81
CA LEU A 111 -6.62 7.20 -3.86
C LEU A 111 -6.54 7.87 -2.48
N MET A 112 -7.50 7.64 -1.59
CA MET A 112 -7.50 8.21 -0.24
C MET A 112 -6.40 7.64 0.66
N LEU A 113 -5.85 6.47 0.36
CA LEU A 113 -4.69 5.93 1.10
C LEU A 113 -3.53 6.93 1.12
N VAL A 114 -3.16 7.47 -0.04
CA VAL A 114 -1.97 8.30 -0.22
C VAL A 114 -1.98 9.57 0.64
N PRO A 115 -2.99 10.46 0.60
CA PRO A 115 -2.96 11.67 1.41
C PRO A 115 -2.84 11.36 2.91
N PHE A 116 -3.50 10.31 3.40
CA PHE A 116 -3.36 9.91 4.80
C PHE A 116 -1.97 9.38 5.14
N VAL A 117 -1.35 8.57 4.27
CA VAL A 117 0.03 8.11 4.45
C VAL A 117 1.02 9.30 4.42
N LEU A 118 0.84 10.26 3.51
CA LEU A 118 1.67 11.47 3.46
C LEU A 118 1.57 12.30 4.75
N LEU A 119 0.36 12.46 5.28
CA LEU A 119 0.13 13.12 6.57
C LEU A 119 0.74 12.32 7.73
N ALA A 120 0.70 10.99 7.68
CA ALA A 120 1.35 10.14 8.67
C ALA A 120 2.87 10.33 8.67
N LEU A 121 3.52 10.28 7.50
CA LEU A 121 4.95 10.54 7.33
C LEU A 121 5.33 11.94 7.83
N LYS A 122 4.50 12.95 7.55
CA LYS A 122 4.69 14.31 8.06
C LYS A 122 4.64 14.37 9.59
N ASN A 123 3.68 13.71 10.23
CA ASN A 123 3.57 13.70 11.69
C ASN A 123 4.69 12.89 12.35
N PHE A 124 5.07 11.76 11.77
CA PHE A 124 6.24 11.00 12.20
C PHE A 124 7.51 11.85 12.19
N ARG A 125 7.75 12.61 11.12
CA ARG A 125 8.89 13.53 11.03
C ARG A 125 8.90 14.58 12.14
N LYS A 126 7.73 15.16 12.46
CA LYS A 126 7.60 16.10 13.58
C LYS A 126 7.99 15.45 14.91
N ASN A 127 7.67 14.16 15.10
CA ASN A 127 8.01 13.43 16.31
C ASN A 127 9.52 13.22 16.48
N VAL A 128 10.22 12.83 15.40
CA VAL A 128 11.67 12.62 15.47
C VAL A 128 12.48 13.91 15.57
N ASN A 129 11.86 15.06 15.25
CA ASN A 129 12.48 16.39 15.33
C ASN A 129 13.83 16.48 14.57
N VAL A 130 13.89 15.81 13.42
CA VAL A 130 15.05 15.80 12.52
C VAL A 130 14.61 16.35 11.17
N ASP A 131 15.35 17.33 10.68
CA ASP A 131 15.16 17.86 9.32
C ASP A 131 15.71 16.89 8.28
N ILE A 132 15.03 16.83 7.13
CA ILE A 132 15.51 16.04 5.99
C ILE A 132 16.76 16.74 5.43
N PRO A 133 17.91 16.04 5.36
CA PRO A 133 19.12 16.62 4.81
C PRO A 133 18.93 16.96 3.33
N LEU A 134 19.70 17.93 2.82
CA LEU A 134 19.63 18.32 1.40
C LEU A 134 19.77 17.12 0.46
N ALA A 135 20.68 16.19 0.77
CA ALA A 135 20.85 14.96 -0.01
C ALA A 135 19.57 14.09 -0.04
N GLY A 136 18.81 14.05 1.07
CA GLY A 136 17.52 13.36 1.14
C GLY A 136 16.45 14.02 0.28
N TRP A 137 16.40 15.35 0.24
CA TRP A 137 15.51 16.09 -0.66
C TRP A 137 15.88 15.91 -2.14
N ILE A 138 17.18 15.93 -2.46
CA ILE A 138 17.66 15.66 -3.82
C ILE A 138 17.27 14.24 -4.24
N ALA A 139 17.49 13.24 -3.39
CA ALA A 139 17.09 11.86 -3.66
C ALA A 139 15.58 11.71 -3.85
N ALA A 140 14.78 12.39 -3.02
CA ALA A 140 13.32 12.41 -3.15
C ALA A 140 12.86 13.07 -4.46
N LEU A 141 13.49 14.18 -4.87
CA LEU A 141 13.20 14.85 -6.13
C LEU A 141 13.54 13.96 -7.34
N VAL A 142 14.69 13.29 -7.31
CA VAL A 142 15.09 12.34 -8.36
C VAL A 142 14.10 11.17 -8.41
N ALA A 143 13.69 10.63 -7.25
CA ALA A 143 12.69 9.57 -7.18
C ALA A 143 11.33 10.03 -7.73
N PHE A 144 10.87 11.24 -7.40
CA PHE A 144 9.64 11.83 -7.94
C PHE A 144 9.70 11.93 -9.46
N ILE A 145 10.74 12.58 -10.00
CA ILE A 145 10.88 12.80 -11.45
C ILE A 145 10.96 11.45 -12.16
N GLY A 146 11.78 10.52 -11.66
CA GLY A 146 11.93 9.19 -12.24
C GLY A 146 10.62 8.40 -12.26
N ALA A 147 9.92 8.33 -11.13
CA ALA A 147 8.63 7.64 -11.00
C ALA A 147 7.56 8.27 -11.87
N PHE A 148 7.41 9.60 -11.81
CA PHE A 148 6.41 10.34 -12.56
C PHE A 148 6.64 10.22 -14.07
N SER A 149 7.88 10.39 -14.53
CA SER A 149 8.23 10.23 -15.95
C SER A 149 8.01 8.79 -16.43
N LEU A 150 8.38 7.79 -15.63
CA LEU A 150 8.16 6.39 -15.97
C LEU A 150 6.66 6.09 -16.08
N ALA A 151 5.87 6.51 -15.09
CA ALA A 151 4.43 6.32 -15.06
C ALA A 151 3.71 7.04 -16.22
N LEU A 152 4.12 8.27 -16.55
CA LEU A 152 3.60 8.97 -17.73
C LEU A 152 3.96 8.25 -19.01
N TRP A 153 5.21 7.80 -19.16
CA TRP A 153 5.64 7.05 -20.35
C TRP A 153 4.84 5.76 -20.53
N ILE A 154 4.61 5.02 -19.44
CA ILE A 154 3.78 3.80 -19.44
C ILE A 154 2.33 4.08 -19.88
N ASN A 155 1.77 5.25 -19.53
CA ASN A 155 0.37 5.59 -19.76
C ASN A 155 0.12 6.49 -20.98
N ILE A 156 1.16 6.91 -21.71
CA ILE A 156 1.05 7.95 -22.73
C ILE A 156 0.12 7.57 -23.89
N GLU A 157 0.16 6.31 -24.32
CA GLU A 157 -0.70 5.80 -25.38
C GLU A 157 -2.15 5.67 -24.88
N GLY A 158 -2.31 5.13 -23.66
CA GLY A 158 -3.62 5.00 -23.01
C GLY A 158 -4.33 6.35 -22.87
N PHE A 159 -3.62 7.42 -22.51
CA PHE A 159 -4.21 8.75 -22.34
C PHE A 159 -4.93 9.29 -23.58
N GLN A 160 -4.49 8.93 -24.78
CA GLN A 160 -5.11 9.43 -26.02
C GLN A 160 -6.52 8.87 -26.23
N ALA A 161 -6.82 7.71 -25.63
CA ALA A 161 -8.11 7.03 -25.74
C ALA A 161 -9.06 7.31 -24.56
N LEU A 162 -8.58 7.96 -23.49
CA LEU A 162 -9.39 8.18 -22.29
C LEU A 162 -10.35 9.36 -22.43
N GLY A 163 -11.56 9.19 -21.90
CA GLY A 163 -12.45 10.30 -21.61
C GLY A 163 -11.94 11.17 -20.46
N PRO A 164 -12.56 12.34 -20.19
CA PRO A 164 -12.06 13.29 -19.19
C PRO A 164 -11.93 12.71 -17.78
N LEU A 165 -12.92 11.98 -17.30
CA LEU A 165 -12.91 11.41 -15.95
C LEU A 165 -11.83 10.33 -15.76
N PRO A 166 -11.76 9.27 -16.59
CA PRO A 166 -10.65 8.32 -16.55
C PRO A 166 -9.27 9.00 -16.62
N PHE A 167 -9.12 10.02 -17.48
CA PHE A 167 -7.86 10.77 -17.60
C PHE A 167 -7.44 11.39 -16.26
N PHE A 168 -8.34 12.09 -15.57
CA PHE A 168 -8.02 12.73 -14.29
C PHE A 168 -7.76 11.72 -13.16
N VAL A 169 -8.49 10.60 -13.14
CA VAL A 169 -8.27 9.54 -12.13
C VAL A 169 -6.91 8.87 -12.36
N THR A 170 -6.58 8.49 -13.60
CA THR A 170 -5.25 7.96 -13.92
C THR A 170 -4.14 8.95 -13.58
N LEU A 171 -4.32 10.23 -13.90
CA LEU A 171 -3.34 11.25 -13.56
C LEU A 171 -3.19 11.42 -12.03
N ALA A 172 -4.28 11.29 -11.27
CA ALA A 172 -4.24 11.34 -9.82
C ALA A 172 -3.41 10.19 -9.24
N TYR A 173 -3.59 8.95 -9.71
CA TYR A 173 -2.74 7.80 -9.31
C TYR A 173 -1.26 8.08 -9.60
N ILE A 174 -0.93 8.48 -10.84
CA ILE A 174 0.45 8.77 -11.24
C ILE A 174 1.09 9.83 -10.33
N ILE A 175 0.38 10.93 -10.05
CA ILE A 175 0.90 12.00 -9.19
C ILE A 175 1.04 11.51 -7.75
N PHE A 176 0.01 10.88 -7.20
CA PHE A 176 -0.02 10.46 -5.81
C PHE A 176 1.04 9.41 -5.51
N ASP A 177 1.17 8.39 -6.36
CA ASP A 177 2.16 7.32 -6.18
C ASP A 177 3.60 7.85 -6.30
N SER A 178 3.84 8.78 -7.24
CA SER A 178 5.15 9.43 -7.38
C SER A 178 5.51 10.27 -6.15
N ILE A 179 4.54 11.04 -5.61
CA ILE A 179 4.74 11.80 -4.37
C ILE A 179 4.95 10.87 -3.18
N LEU A 180 4.19 9.77 -3.10
CA LEU A 180 4.31 8.77 -2.05
C LEU A 180 5.71 8.16 -2.03
N LEU A 181 6.23 7.75 -3.19
CA LEU A 181 7.59 7.23 -3.30
C LEU A 181 8.62 8.29 -2.90
N ALA A 182 8.49 9.51 -3.41
CA ALA A 182 9.41 10.60 -3.10
C ALA A 182 9.47 10.88 -1.59
N MET A 183 8.32 10.96 -0.93
CA MET A 183 8.22 11.18 0.51
C MET A 183 8.67 9.97 1.33
N THR A 184 8.53 8.76 0.80
CA THR A 184 9.10 7.54 1.37
C THR A 184 10.63 7.62 1.38
N VAL A 185 11.25 7.98 0.26
CA VAL A 185 12.71 8.19 0.13
C VAL A 185 13.18 9.33 1.04
N ALA A 186 12.46 10.45 1.06
CA ALA A 186 12.80 11.58 1.91
C ALA A 186 12.78 11.20 3.40
N THR A 187 11.76 10.43 3.83
CA THR A 187 11.65 9.95 5.21
C THR A 187 12.69 8.89 5.54
N ALA A 188 13.03 8.00 4.60
CA ALA A 188 14.10 7.01 4.79
C ALA A 188 15.45 7.67 5.10
N SER A 189 15.73 8.83 4.50
CA SER A 189 17.01 9.54 4.66
C SER A 189 17.29 10.02 6.10
N ILE A 190 16.28 10.10 6.96
CA ILE A 190 16.43 10.52 8.36
C ILE A 190 16.38 9.34 9.35
N LEU A 191 16.16 8.11 8.88
CA LEU A 191 16.07 6.93 9.73
C LEU A 191 17.47 6.32 10.01
N VAL A 192 18.23 6.93 10.92
CA VAL A 192 19.57 6.43 11.27
C VAL A 192 19.60 5.82 12.66
N GLY A 193 20.01 4.54 12.75
CA GLY A 193 20.62 3.89 13.92
C GLY A 193 19.75 3.68 15.17
N SER A 194 18.58 4.31 15.28
CA SER A 194 17.75 4.24 16.49
C SER A 194 16.84 3.00 16.49
N VAL A 195 16.57 2.46 17.69
CA VAL A 195 15.59 1.39 17.89
C VAL A 195 14.19 1.85 17.45
N ILE A 196 13.88 3.12 17.67
CA ILE A 196 12.61 3.77 17.29
C ILE A 196 12.43 3.83 15.78
N SER A 197 13.51 3.86 15.00
CA SER A 197 13.48 3.89 13.53
C SER A 197 13.16 2.53 12.90
N ARG A 198 13.38 1.42 13.62
CA ARG A 198 13.22 0.05 13.07
C ARG A 198 11.80 -0.25 12.56
N PRO A 199 10.72 0.05 13.30
CA PRO A 199 9.35 -0.06 12.78
C PRO A 199 9.15 0.66 11.45
N TRP A 200 9.66 1.89 11.36
CA TRP A 200 9.46 2.75 10.20
C TRP A 200 10.16 2.21 8.96
N TRP A 201 11.30 1.54 9.09
CA TRP A 201 11.92 0.84 7.95
C TRP A 201 11.00 -0.22 7.33
N PHE A 202 10.30 -1.03 8.14
CA PHE A 202 9.34 -1.99 7.59
C PHE A 202 8.22 -1.29 6.84
N MET A 203 7.67 -0.22 7.41
CA MET A 203 6.62 0.57 6.75
C MET A 203 7.11 1.17 5.42
N LEU A 204 8.28 1.80 5.39
CA LEU A 204 8.82 2.43 4.18
C LEU A 204 9.15 1.40 3.08
N VAL A 205 9.69 0.24 3.46
CA VAL A 205 9.87 -0.87 2.49
C VAL A 205 8.53 -1.37 1.98
N GLY A 206 7.50 -1.45 2.84
CA GLY A 206 6.14 -1.75 2.43
C GLY A 206 5.60 -0.76 1.40
N LEU A 207 5.74 0.54 1.64
CA LEU A 207 5.33 1.59 0.69
C LEU A 207 6.09 1.51 -0.64
N PHE A 208 7.37 1.16 -0.61
CA PHE A 208 8.15 0.95 -1.82
C PHE A 208 7.62 -0.25 -2.64
N ILE A 209 7.34 -1.38 -1.98
CA ILE A 209 6.75 -2.56 -2.63
C ILE A 209 5.35 -2.25 -3.16
N PHE A 210 4.55 -1.49 -2.42
CA PHE A 210 3.22 -1.02 -2.85
C PHE A 210 3.33 -0.23 -4.17
N TYR A 211 4.23 0.76 -4.23
CA TYR A 211 4.50 1.52 -5.45
C TYR A 211 4.93 0.64 -6.62
N LEU A 212 5.81 -0.35 -6.39
CA LEU A 212 6.23 -1.29 -7.43
C LEU A 212 5.06 -2.13 -7.95
N GLY A 213 4.13 -2.50 -7.08
CA GLY A 213 2.87 -3.13 -7.45
C GLY A 213 2.06 -2.25 -8.39
N ASP A 214 1.74 -1.03 -7.96
CA ASP A 214 0.88 -0.12 -8.73
C ASP A 214 1.47 0.23 -10.11
N ILE A 215 2.78 0.54 -10.18
CA ILE A 215 3.40 0.89 -11.46
C ILE A 215 3.45 -0.31 -12.43
N THR A 216 3.67 -1.51 -11.91
CA THR A 216 3.71 -2.74 -12.70
C THR A 216 2.31 -3.11 -13.18
N TYR A 217 1.31 -2.95 -12.31
CA TYR A 217 -0.10 -3.13 -12.65
C TYR A 217 -0.54 -2.17 -13.75
N ALA A 218 -0.20 -0.89 -13.62
CA ALA A 218 -0.48 0.11 -14.65
C ALA A 218 0.17 -0.26 -15.99
N PHE A 219 1.41 -0.73 -15.98
CA PHE A 219 2.10 -1.20 -17.19
C PHE A 219 1.40 -2.38 -17.86
N LEU A 220 1.08 -3.42 -17.10
CA LEU A 220 0.46 -4.63 -17.65
C LEU A 220 -0.97 -4.38 -18.16
N ARG A 221 -1.70 -3.48 -17.49
CA ARG A 221 -3.03 -3.05 -17.94
C ARG A 221 -2.97 -2.32 -19.29
N ASN A 222 -1.95 -1.50 -19.54
CA ASN A 222 -1.85 -0.73 -20.78
C ASN A 222 -1.43 -1.55 -22.00
N ILE A 223 -0.77 -2.70 -21.83
CA ILE A 223 -0.44 -3.60 -22.95
C ILE A 223 -1.57 -4.63 -23.22
N ASP A 224 -2.82 -4.30 -22.84
CA ASP A 224 -4.02 -5.16 -22.95
C ASP A 224 -3.83 -6.57 -22.38
N LYS A 225 -3.06 -6.68 -21.30
CA LYS A 225 -2.94 -7.92 -20.53
C LYS A 225 -3.34 -7.72 -19.08
N PRO A 226 -4.61 -7.33 -18.80
CA PRO A 226 -5.09 -7.16 -17.42
C PRO A 226 -4.95 -8.43 -16.59
N ASP A 227 -5.01 -9.62 -17.22
CA ASP A 227 -4.81 -10.91 -16.54
C ASP A 227 -3.33 -11.33 -16.41
N ALA A 228 -2.37 -10.57 -16.95
CA ALA A 228 -0.95 -10.93 -16.93
C ALA A 228 -0.20 -10.48 -15.67
N GLY A 229 -0.89 -9.87 -14.70
CA GLY A 229 -0.30 -9.53 -13.40
C GLY A 229 0.42 -10.71 -12.77
N GLY A 230 -0.19 -11.88 -12.84
CA GLY A 230 0.35 -13.10 -12.25
C GLY A 230 0.49 -12.98 -10.73
N VAL A 231 0.75 -14.12 -10.08
CA VAL A 231 0.80 -14.15 -8.62
C VAL A 231 1.87 -13.25 -8.00
N ILE A 232 2.98 -12.99 -8.72
CA ILE A 232 4.06 -12.16 -8.20
C ILE A 232 3.60 -10.71 -8.03
N LEU A 233 2.90 -10.15 -9.02
CA LEU A 233 2.34 -8.81 -8.90
C LEU A 233 1.28 -8.76 -7.81
N ASP A 234 0.35 -9.71 -7.82
CA ASP A 234 -0.76 -9.77 -6.88
C ASP A 234 -0.29 -9.84 -5.42
N LEU A 235 0.89 -10.43 -5.18
CA LEU A 235 1.47 -10.50 -3.84
C LEU A 235 2.09 -9.18 -3.36
N THR A 236 2.32 -8.19 -4.22
CA THR A 236 2.96 -6.92 -3.81
C THR A 236 2.13 -6.16 -2.77
N TRP A 237 0.82 -5.98 -2.96
CA TRP A 237 -0.05 -5.29 -2.01
C TRP A 237 -0.19 -6.02 -0.65
N PRO A 238 -0.52 -7.33 -0.59
CA PRO A 238 -0.54 -8.09 0.66
C PRO A 238 0.79 -8.03 1.43
N ILE A 239 1.93 -8.15 0.72
CA ILE A 239 3.25 -8.06 1.33
C ILE A 239 3.48 -6.65 1.89
N ALA A 240 3.15 -5.61 1.12
CA ALA A 240 3.26 -4.23 1.57
C ALA A 240 2.44 -3.99 2.86
N PHE A 241 1.17 -4.38 2.89
CA PHE A 241 0.33 -4.25 4.09
C PHE A 241 0.83 -5.09 5.26
N GLY A 242 1.37 -6.29 4.99
CA GLY A 242 2.04 -7.10 5.99
C GLY A 242 3.23 -6.41 6.64
N LEU A 243 4.08 -5.76 5.85
CA LEU A 243 5.20 -4.99 6.36
C LEU A 243 4.74 -3.79 7.20
N ILE A 244 3.64 -3.13 6.82
CA ILE A 244 3.05 -2.05 7.63
C ILE A 244 2.46 -2.59 8.94
N ALA A 245 1.82 -3.75 8.92
CA ALA A 245 1.32 -4.44 10.12
C ALA A 245 2.48 -4.84 11.08
N ILE A 246 3.57 -5.37 10.53
CA ILE A 246 4.82 -5.68 11.26
C ILE A 246 5.40 -4.40 11.86
N ALA A 247 5.42 -3.30 11.10
CA ALA A 247 5.85 -1.99 11.59
C ALA A 247 5.01 -1.56 12.81
N ALA A 248 3.69 -1.55 12.67
CA ALA A 248 2.78 -1.15 13.74
C ALA A 248 2.98 -1.96 15.02
N THR A 249 3.07 -3.29 14.90
CA THR A 249 3.24 -4.17 16.07
C THR A 249 4.62 -4.06 16.71
N THR A 250 5.67 -3.86 15.91
CA THR A 250 7.03 -3.62 16.41
C THR A 250 7.09 -2.31 17.16
N ALA A 251 6.51 -1.23 16.62
CA ALA A 251 6.41 0.04 17.31
C ALA A 251 5.70 -0.13 18.65
N ARG A 252 4.53 -0.77 18.65
CA ARG A 252 3.77 -1.00 19.88
C ARG A 252 4.57 -1.74 20.95
N ALA A 253 5.33 -2.77 20.57
CA ALA A 253 6.18 -3.51 21.51
C ALA A 253 7.25 -2.59 22.12
N ILE A 254 7.98 -1.86 21.28
CA ILE A 254 9.07 -0.96 21.71
C ILE A 254 8.53 0.13 22.66
N TYR A 255 7.44 0.80 22.28
CA TYR A 255 6.91 1.93 23.05
C TYR A 255 6.17 1.51 24.33
N LYS A 256 5.66 0.27 24.39
CA LYS A 256 5.05 -0.26 25.61
C LYS A 256 6.11 -0.65 26.65
N GLU A 257 7.27 -1.13 26.21
CA GLU A 257 8.39 -1.49 27.12
C GLU A 257 9.12 -0.25 27.66
N SER A 258 9.03 0.90 26.98
CA SER A 258 9.67 2.15 27.42
C SER A 258 8.87 2.97 28.44
N ARG A 259 7.69 2.49 28.87
CA ARG A 259 6.82 3.13 29.86
C ARG A 259 6.71 2.26 31.10
#